data_AF-A0A8T3PTQ8-F1
#
_entry.id   AF-A0A8T3PTQ8-F1
#
_cell.length_a   1.000
_cell.length_b   1.000
_cell.length_c   1.000
_cell.angle_alpha   90.00
_cell.angle_beta   90.00
_cell.angle_gamma   90.00
#
_symmetry.space_group_name_H-M   'P 1'
#
loop_
_entity.id
_entity.type
_entity.pdbx_description
1 polymer ?
#
loop_
_entity_poly.entity_id
_entity_poly.type
_entity_poly.pdbx_seq_one_letter_code
_entity_poly.pdbx_strand_id
1 'polypeptide(L)'
;RAAATVFTSGEHCPMCAAAHGWVGLGRIYYVSSSEQLSSWLGDLSIPPPPVRTLPIQEVAPGVVVEGPVPGLSDQVRDLHRRFHRSP
;
A
#
# COMPACT_ATOMS: atom_id res chain seq x y z
N ARG A 1 -10.57 -16.05 -11.23
CA ARG A 1 -9.81 -14.85 -10.77
C ARG A 1 -9.45 -14.94 -9.31
N ALA A 2 -10.35 -15.41 -8.44
CA ALA A 2 -10.11 -15.57 -7.00
C ALA A 2 -8.84 -16.37 -6.59
N ALA A 3 -8.30 -17.24 -7.45
CA ALA A 3 -7.05 -17.96 -7.18
C ALA A 3 -5.77 -17.17 -7.53
N ALA A 4 -5.89 -16.03 -8.23
CA ALA A 4 -4.74 -15.19 -8.56
C ALA A 4 -4.25 -14.42 -7.34
N THR A 5 -2.96 -14.10 -7.32
CA THR A 5 -2.33 -13.26 -6.29
C THR A 5 -1.79 -11.99 -6.93
N VAL A 6 -2.08 -10.84 -6.32
CA VAL A 6 -1.53 -9.55 -6.71
C VAL A 6 -0.39 -9.20 -5.75
N PHE A 7 0.81 -8.99 -6.29
CA PHE A 7 1.94 -8.47 -5.55
C PHE A 7 2.08 -6.97 -5.82
N THR A 8 2.30 -6.19 -4.78
CA THR A 8 2.49 -4.74 -4.88
C THR A 8 3.57 -4.26 -3.93
N SER A 9 4.28 -3.20 -4.30
CA SER A 9 5.28 -2.58 -3.42
C SER A 9 4.61 -1.82 -2.28
N GLY A 10 3.61 -1.00 -2.58
CA GLY A 10 2.78 -0.32 -1.58
C GLY A 10 1.40 -0.95 -1.44
N GLU A 11 0.85 -0.94 -0.24
CA GLU A 11 -0.54 -1.31 0.01
C GLU A 11 -1.49 -0.52 -0.91
N HIS A 12 -2.56 -1.17 -1.37
CA HIS A 12 -3.53 -0.54 -2.27
C HIS A 12 -4.21 0.64 -1.57
N CYS A 13 -4.31 1.77 -2.27
CA CYS A 13 -5.19 2.86 -1.87
C CYS A 13 -6.66 2.44 -2.02
N PRO A 14 -7.61 3.23 -1.45
CA PRO A 14 -9.04 2.88 -1.50
C PRO A 14 -9.59 2.58 -2.91
N MET A 15 -9.14 3.31 -3.94
CA MET A 15 -9.57 3.06 -5.31
C MET A 15 -9.16 1.66 -5.79
N CYS A 16 -7.88 1.30 -5.60
CA CYS A 16 -7.35 0.01 -6.03
C CYS A 16 -7.93 -1.15 -5.19
N ALA A 17 -8.10 -0.96 -3.88
CA ALA A 17 -8.70 -1.95 -2.99
C ALA A 17 -10.17 -2.23 -3.36
N ALA A 18 -10.96 -1.18 -3.61
CA ALA A 18 -12.34 -1.30 -4.06
C ALA A 18 -12.41 -2.03 -5.41
N ALA A 19 -11.58 -1.64 -6.38
CA ALA A 19 -11.52 -2.31 -7.69
C ALA A 19 -11.21 -3.80 -7.55
N HIS A 20 -10.19 -4.15 -6.75
CA HIS A 20 -9.78 -5.53 -6.48
C HIS A 20 -10.93 -6.37 -5.90
N GLY A 21 -11.66 -5.81 -4.92
CA GLY A 21 -12.85 -6.44 -4.34
C GLY A 21 -13.98 -6.62 -5.36
N TRP A 22 -14.31 -5.57 -6.13
CA TRP A 22 -15.39 -5.61 -7.12
C TRP A 22 -15.16 -6.64 -8.23
N VAL A 23 -13.91 -6.82 -8.67
CA VAL A 23 -13.61 -7.79 -9.75
C VAL A 23 -13.35 -9.21 -9.25
N GLY A 24 -13.46 -9.46 -7.93
CA GLY A 24 -13.27 -10.78 -7.33
C GLY A 24 -11.86 -11.35 -7.55
N LEU A 25 -10.83 -10.51 -7.40
CA LEU A 25 -9.43 -10.97 -7.36
C LEU A 25 -9.11 -11.63 -6.01
N GLY A 26 -8.06 -12.43 -5.99
CA GLY A 26 -7.66 -13.22 -4.83
C GLY A 26 -6.80 -12.45 -3.82
N ARG A 27 -5.72 -13.06 -3.36
CA ARG A 27 -4.86 -12.51 -2.31
C ARG A 27 -4.06 -11.29 -2.79
N ILE A 28 -3.80 -10.36 -1.87
CA ILE A 28 -2.82 -9.28 -2.04
C ILE A 28 -1.62 -9.53 -1.13
N TYR A 29 -0.41 -9.46 -1.69
CA TYR A 29 0.81 -9.27 -0.93
C TYR A 29 1.31 -7.84 -1.13
N TYR A 30 1.61 -7.14 -0.03
CA TYR A 30 2.23 -5.81 -0.11
C TYR A 30 3.55 -5.75 0.68
N VAL A 31 4.51 -4.98 0.16
CA VAL A 31 5.80 -4.78 0.83
C VAL A 31 5.72 -3.74 1.95
N SER A 32 5.11 -2.57 1.69
CA SER A 32 4.92 -1.50 2.69
C SER A 32 3.45 -1.15 2.88
N SER A 33 3.01 -0.94 4.12
CA SER A 33 1.62 -0.59 4.45
C SER A 33 1.28 0.87 4.14
N SER A 34 -0.03 1.16 4.04
CA SER A 34 -0.59 2.50 3.96
C SER A 34 -0.24 3.35 5.20
N GLU A 35 -0.15 2.72 6.37
CA GLU A 35 0.29 3.35 7.61
C GLU A 35 1.78 3.75 7.54
N GLN A 36 2.64 2.86 7.04
CA GLN A 36 4.06 3.15 6.83
C GLN A 36 4.25 4.33 5.87
N LEU A 37 3.50 4.37 4.77
CA LEU A 37 3.52 5.50 3.84
C LEU A 37 3.19 6.81 4.55
N SER A 38 2.10 6.87 5.31
CA SER A 38 1.69 8.06 6.05
C SER A 38 2.73 8.51 7.07
N SER A 39 3.33 7.58 7.81
CA SER A 39 4.44 7.87 8.72
C SER A 39 5.64 8.47 7.99
N TRP A 40 6.07 7.87 6.87
CA TRP A 40 7.25 8.34 6.13
C TRP A 40 7.03 9.70 5.47
N LEU A 41 5.84 9.98 4.95
CA LEU A 41 5.51 11.31 4.42
C LEU A 41 5.57 12.38 5.53
N GLY A 42 5.06 12.05 6.73
CA GLY A 42 5.18 12.90 7.91
C GLY A 42 6.65 13.19 8.28
N ASP A 43 7.49 12.15 8.36
CA ASP A 43 8.92 12.28 8.65
C ASP A 43 9.65 13.14 7.59
N LEU A 44 9.20 13.08 6.34
CA LEU A 44 9.75 13.85 5.23
C LEU A 44 9.12 15.24 5.06
N SER A 45 8.19 15.63 5.94
CA SER A 45 7.43 16.89 5.83
C SER A 45 6.69 17.05 4.50
N ILE A 46 6.24 15.94 3.91
CA ILE A 46 5.45 15.92 2.68
C ILE A 46 3.97 15.92 3.06
N PRO A 47 3.13 16.76 2.41
CA PRO A 47 1.69 16.74 2.64
C PRO A 47 1.10 15.34 2.39
N PRO A 48 0.05 14.94 3.13
CA PRO A 48 -0.62 13.67 2.89
C PRO A 48 -1.25 13.64 1.49
N PRO A 49 -1.43 12.45 0.90
CA PRO A 49 -2.12 12.31 -0.38
C PRO A 49 -3.59 12.78 -0.26
N PRO A 50 -4.24 13.18 -1.38
CA PRO A 50 -5.62 13.66 -1.37
C PRO A 50 -6.65 12.57 -1.05
N VAL A 51 -6.23 11.30 -1.03
CA VAL A 51 -7.06 10.15 -0.65
C VAL A 51 -6.50 9.57 0.64
N ARG A 52 -7.36 9.36 1.65
CA ARG A 52 -6.95 8.76 2.93
C ARG A 52 -6.28 7.41 2.71
N THR A 53 -5.20 7.17 3.44
CA THR A 53 -4.44 5.91 3.42
C THR A 53 -5.13 4.84 4.26
N LEU A 54 -6.35 4.46 3.87
CA LEU A 54 -7.10 3.41 4.55
C LEU A 54 -6.46 2.04 4.25
N PRO A 55 -6.36 1.13 5.24
CA PRO A 55 -6.00 -0.26 5.01
C PRO A 55 -6.97 -0.93 4.03
N ILE A 56 -6.48 -1.93 3.28
CA ILE A 56 -7.30 -2.65 2.28
C ILE A 56 -8.60 -3.18 2.89
N GLN A 57 -8.55 -3.75 4.10
CA GLN A 57 -9.70 -4.40 4.72
C GLN A 57 -10.76 -3.43 5.24
N GLU A 58 -10.44 -2.14 5.42
CA GLU A 58 -11.46 -1.13 5.69
C GLU A 58 -12.32 -0.83 4.44
N VAL A 59 -11.78 -1.07 3.25
CA VAL A 59 -12.44 -0.80 1.96
C VAL A 59 -13.05 -2.07 1.37
N ALA A 60 -12.37 -3.21 1.51
CA ALA A 60 -12.78 -4.51 1.00
C ALA A 60 -12.55 -5.61 2.06
N PRO A 61 -13.48 -5.79 3.03
CA PRO A 61 -13.26 -6.62 4.22
C PRO A 61 -12.97 -8.10 3.94
N GLY A 62 -13.44 -8.63 2.80
CA GLY A 62 -13.27 -10.03 2.43
C GLY A 62 -11.94 -10.34 1.71
N VAL A 63 -11.12 -9.34 1.42
CA VAL A 63 -9.85 -9.56 0.71
C VAL A 63 -8.80 -10.10 1.67
N VAL A 64 -8.17 -11.22 1.29
CA VAL A 64 -7.04 -11.80 2.02
C VAL A 64 -5.79 -10.99 1.71
N VAL A 65 -5.11 -10.50 2.75
CA VAL A 65 -3.97 -9.61 2.64
C VAL A 65 -2.82 -10.15 3.47
N GLU A 66 -1.61 -10.13 2.91
CA GLU A 66 -0.37 -10.51 3.60
C GLU A 66 0.68 -9.40 3.42
N GLY A 67 1.24 -8.93 4.53
CA GLY A 67 2.19 -7.82 4.55
C GLY A 67 2.05 -6.99 5.84
N PRO A 68 2.94 -6.01 6.07
CA PRO A 68 4.11 -5.69 5.25
C PRO A 68 5.17 -6.81 5.33
N VAL A 69 5.98 -6.96 4.28
CA VAL A 69 7.07 -7.95 4.26
C VAL A 69 8.29 -7.39 4.99
N PRO A 70 8.69 -7.95 6.15
CA PRO A 70 9.83 -7.43 6.91
C PRO A 70 11.12 -7.45 6.07
N GLY A 71 11.93 -6.40 6.19
CA GLY A 71 13.21 -6.26 5.49
C GLY A 71 13.14 -5.71 4.07
N LEU A 72 11.99 -5.79 3.38
CA LEU A 72 11.78 -5.15 2.08
C LEU A 72 11.19 -3.73 2.21
N SER A 73 10.45 -3.44 3.28
CA SER A 73 9.84 -2.12 3.52
C SER A 73 10.87 -1.00 3.62
N ASP A 74 12.07 -1.27 4.15
CA ASP A 74 13.15 -0.28 4.24
C ASP A 74 13.66 0.16 2.86
N GLN A 75 13.74 -0.78 1.91
CA GLN A 75 14.13 -0.46 0.53
C GLN A 75 13.08 0.46 -0.14
N VAL A 76 11.80 0.24 0.16
CA VAL A 76 10.71 1.11 -0.31
C VAL A 76 10.77 2.49 0.36
N ARG A 77 11.05 2.55 1.66
CA ARG A 77 11.27 3.84 2.36
C ARG A 77 12.41 4.65 1.72
N ASP A 78 13.51 3.99 1.35
CA ASP A 78 14.62 4.66 0.69
C ASP A 78 14.26 5.14 -0.73
N LEU A 79 13.35 4.46 -1.44
CA LEU A 79 12.77 4.98 -2.69
C LEU A 79 12.01 6.29 -2.44
N HIS A 80 11.16 6.36 -1.40
CA HIS A 80 10.45 7.59 -1.02
C HIS A 80 11.41 8.73 -0.69
N ARG A 81 12.45 8.46 0.10
CA ARG A 81 13.50 9.44 0.41
C ARG A 81 14.17 9.99 -0.84
N ARG A 82 14.52 9.13 -1.80
CA ARG A 82 15.13 9.56 -3.07
C ARG A 82 14.16 10.39 -3.90
N PHE A 83 12.92 9.93 -4.05
CA PHE A 83 11.90 10.62 -4.84
C PHE A 83 11.65 12.05 -4.34
N HIS A 84 11.50 12.24 -3.03
CA HIS A 84 11.19 13.55 -2.43
C HIS A 84 12.42 14.45 -2.20
N ARG A 85 13.64 13.93 -2.37
CA ARG A 85 14.89 14.72 -2.31
C ARG A 85 15.40 15.17 -3.68
N SER A 86 14.92 14.55 -4.76
CA SER A 86 15.27 14.97 -6.11
C SER A 86 14.60 16.31 -6.43
N PRO A 87 15.35 17.28 -7.01
CA PRO A 87 14.81 18.59 -7.39
C PRO A 87 13.78 18.50 -8.52
#